data_AF-A0A957RHW7-F1
#
_entry.id   AF-A0A957RHW7-F1
#
_cell.length_a   1.000
_cell.length_b   1.000
_cell.length_c   1.000
_cell.angle_alpha   90.00
_cell.angle_beta   90.00
_cell.angle_gamma   90.00
#
_symmetry.space_group_name_H-M   'P 1'
#
loop_
_entity.id
_entity.type
_entity.pdbx_description
1 polymer ?
#
loop_
_entity_poly.entity_id
_entity_poly.type
_entity_poly.pdbx_seq_one_letter_code
_entity_poly.pdbx_strand_id
1 'polypeptide(L)'
;IRPPYMVATENDALNGISMLFIHLLTDAAAIFADVRTYWSADAVKRVTGYQMEGHAAGGILHLINSGPAALDGTGQQTRNGEPAMKPYWEITPDEANACLQATTWHASDLGYFRGGGWSTRFRTRGGMPVTMIRV
;
A
#
# COMPACT_ATOMS: atom_id res chain seq x y z
N ILE A 1 -16.99 -1.59 8.96
CA ILE A 1 -16.54 -0.64 7.91
C ILE A 1 -16.89 0.76 8.41
N ARG A 2 -15.97 1.73 8.33
CA ARG A 2 -16.08 3.08 8.91
C ARG A 2 -15.09 4.04 8.21
N PRO A 3 -15.15 5.37 8.40
CA PRO A 3 -14.12 6.27 7.91
C PRO A 3 -12.73 5.85 8.43
N PRO A 4 -11.67 5.90 7.60
CA PRO A 4 -10.31 5.64 8.05
C PRO A 4 -9.79 6.79 8.93
N TYR A 5 -8.82 6.49 9.79
CA TYR A 5 -8.10 7.52 10.56
C TYR A 5 -6.72 7.70 9.96
N MET A 6 -6.30 8.95 9.74
CA MET A 6 -4.96 9.27 9.23
C MET A 6 -3.97 9.27 10.40
N VAL A 7 -3.24 8.17 10.54
CA VAL A 7 -2.20 8.00 11.57
C VAL A 7 -0.88 7.72 10.84
N ALA A 8 0.05 8.67 10.93
CA ALA A 8 1.34 8.56 10.27
C ALA A 8 2.30 7.70 11.09
N THR A 9 2.91 6.71 10.42
CA THR A 9 4.03 5.93 10.98
C THR A 9 5.16 6.89 11.37
N GLU A 10 5.90 6.55 12.43
CA GLU A 10 7.10 7.29 12.87
C GLU A 10 6.87 8.76 13.23
N ASN A 11 5.61 9.15 13.50
CA ASN A 11 5.24 10.53 13.79
C ASN A 11 5.65 11.52 12.66
N ASP A 12 5.71 11.03 11.40
CA ASP A 12 5.99 11.88 10.24
C ASP A 12 4.78 12.76 9.93
N ALA A 13 4.77 13.96 10.49
CA ALA A 13 3.68 14.93 10.32
C ALA A 13 3.50 15.35 8.86
N LEU A 14 4.55 15.41 8.04
CA LEU A 14 4.46 15.82 6.62
C LEU A 14 3.82 14.73 5.78
N ASN A 15 4.14 13.47 6.06
CA ASN A 15 3.40 12.36 5.45
C ASN A 15 1.97 12.29 5.99
N GLY A 16 1.75 12.62 7.27
CA GLY A 16 0.42 12.76 7.85
C GLY A 16 -0.44 13.81 7.14
N ILE A 17 0.11 14.98 6.82
CA ILE A 17 -0.56 16.03 6.04
C ILE A 17 -0.83 15.54 4.61
N SER A 18 0.13 14.84 3.99
CA SER A 18 -0.05 14.24 2.67
C SER A 18 -1.22 13.23 2.67
N MET A 19 -1.24 12.31 3.64
CA MET A 19 -2.32 11.34 3.82
C MET A 19 -3.67 12.03 4.10
N LEU A 20 -3.69 13.07 4.93
CA LEU A 20 -4.88 13.87 5.20
C LEU A 20 -5.38 14.55 3.92
N PHE A 21 -4.49 15.09 3.09
CA PHE A 21 -4.88 15.74 1.84
C PHE A 21 -5.51 14.75 0.85
N ILE A 22 -4.91 13.55 0.70
CA ILE A 22 -5.52 12.46 -0.09
C ILE A 22 -6.90 12.10 0.46
N HIS A 23 -7.02 11.92 1.78
CA HIS A 23 -8.27 11.51 2.41
C HIS A 23 -9.37 12.55 2.21
N LEU A 24 -9.09 13.84 2.43
CA LEU A 24 -10.08 14.91 2.28
C LEU A 24 -10.54 15.14 0.83
N LEU A 25 -9.74 14.73 -0.17
CA LEU A 25 -10.11 14.84 -1.58
C LEU A 25 -10.86 13.61 -2.12
N THR A 26 -10.72 12.45 -1.49
CA THR A 26 -11.18 11.17 -2.05
C THR A 26 -12.11 10.38 -1.14
N ASP A 27 -12.21 10.74 0.14
CA ASP A 27 -12.88 10.02 1.22
C ASP A 27 -12.41 8.56 1.44
N ALA A 28 -11.36 8.13 0.71
CA ALA A 28 -10.78 6.81 0.79
C ALA A 28 -9.66 6.75 1.85
N ALA A 29 -9.21 5.54 2.18
CA ALA A 29 -8.00 5.35 2.97
C ALA A 29 -6.75 5.82 2.20
N ALA A 30 -5.71 6.24 2.93
CA ALA A 30 -4.40 6.57 2.37
C ALA A 30 -3.36 5.51 2.78
N ILE A 31 -2.38 5.27 1.90
CA ILE A 31 -1.27 4.35 2.17
C ILE A 31 -0.02 5.16 2.54
N PHE A 32 0.52 4.87 3.73
CA PHE A 32 1.87 5.27 4.10
C PHE A 32 2.85 4.26 3.48
N ALA A 33 3.94 4.72 2.85
CA ALA A 33 4.99 3.84 2.35
C ALA A 33 6.35 4.53 2.33
N ASP A 34 7.42 3.76 2.55
CA ASP A 34 8.76 4.21 2.21
C ASP A 34 8.98 4.06 0.70
N VAL A 35 9.63 5.03 0.09
CA VAL A 35 10.17 4.91 -1.27
C VAL A 35 11.47 4.12 -1.21
N ARG A 36 11.33 2.80 -1.08
CA ARG A 36 12.42 1.94 -0.59
C ARG A 36 13.48 1.66 -1.64
N THR A 37 13.11 1.41 -2.89
CA THR A 37 14.06 1.00 -3.93
C THR A 37 13.57 1.38 -5.32
N TYR A 38 14.46 1.93 -6.14
CA TYR A 38 14.27 1.95 -7.58
C TYR A 38 14.89 0.69 -8.21
N TRP A 39 14.08 -0.02 -8.99
CA TRP A 39 14.48 -1.17 -9.78
C TRP A 39 14.47 -0.79 -11.25
N SER A 40 15.64 -0.55 -11.84
CA SER A 40 15.74 -0.43 -13.29
C SER A 40 15.44 -1.77 -13.98
N ALA A 41 14.95 -1.72 -15.22
CA ALA A 41 14.71 -2.93 -16.01
C ALA A 41 15.97 -3.82 -16.12
N ASP A 42 17.14 -3.20 -16.28
CA ASP A 42 18.43 -3.91 -16.31
C ASP A 42 18.76 -4.59 -14.98
N ALA A 43 18.51 -3.92 -13.85
CA ALA A 43 18.74 -4.50 -12.54
C ALA A 43 17.84 -5.72 -12.31
N VAL A 44 16.56 -5.64 -12.69
CA VAL A 44 15.62 -6.77 -12.60
C VAL A 44 16.06 -7.92 -13.49
N LYS A 45 16.43 -7.65 -14.75
CA LYS A 45 16.92 -8.66 -15.68
C LYS A 45 18.18 -9.33 -15.16
N ARG A 46 19.12 -8.55 -14.59
CA ARG A 46 20.38 -9.08 -14.05
C ARG A 46 20.16 -10.05 -12.89
N VAL A 47 19.22 -9.76 -11.98
CA VAL A 47 19.04 -10.58 -10.76
C VAL A 47 17.99 -11.67 -10.87
N THR A 48 17.07 -11.57 -11.84
CA THR A 48 15.97 -12.54 -12.01
C THR A 48 15.96 -13.24 -13.37
N GLY A 49 16.68 -12.71 -14.37
CA GLY A 49 16.55 -13.12 -15.77
C GLY A 49 15.31 -12.59 -16.48
N TYR A 50 14.37 -11.94 -15.78
CA TYR A 50 13.11 -11.46 -16.33
C TYR A 50 13.27 -10.11 -17.03
N GLN A 51 12.79 -10.02 -18.27
CA GLN A 51 12.67 -8.76 -19.00
C GLN A 51 11.35 -8.07 -18.60
N MET A 52 11.43 -6.86 -18.05
CA MET A 52 10.23 -6.11 -17.67
C MET A 52 9.44 -5.65 -18.89
N GLU A 53 8.11 -5.69 -18.79
CA GLU A 53 7.16 -5.39 -19.88
C GLU A 53 6.03 -4.47 -19.38
N GLY A 54 5.19 -3.97 -20.30
CA GLY A 54 4.03 -3.14 -20.01
C GLY A 54 4.40 -1.84 -19.27
N HIS A 55 3.59 -1.44 -18.28
CA HIS A 55 3.85 -0.26 -17.45
C HIS A 55 5.17 -0.30 -16.67
N ALA A 56 5.75 -1.49 -16.49
CA ALA A 56 6.98 -1.69 -15.74
C ALA A 56 8.23 -1.70 -16.65
N ALA A 57 8.10 -1.57 -17.97
CA ALA A 57 9.21 -1.70 -18.91
C ALA A 57 10.35 -0.69 -18.67
N GLY A 58 10.05 0.48 -18.09
CA GLY A 58 11.04 1.50 -17.71
C GLY A 58 11.69 1.31 -16.33
N GLY A 59 11.33 0.24 -15.62
CA GLY A 59 11.64 0.05 -14.21
C GLY A 59 10.50 0.45 -13.28
N ILE A 60 10.66 0.16 -11.98
CA ILE A 60 9.63 0.33 -10.97
C ILE A 60 10.20 0.92 -9.67
N LEU A 61 9.34 1.57 -8.89
CA LEU A 61 9.60 1.91 -7.50
C LEU A 61 8.96 0.85 -6.59
N HIS A 62 9.74 0.32 -5.65
CA HIS A 62 9.23 -0.54 -4.59
C HIS A 62 8.83 0.33 -3.41
N LEU A 63 7.52 0.45 -3.20
CA LEU A 63 6.91 1.16 -2.08
C LEU A 63 6.54 0.16 -0.98
N ILE A 64 7.12 0.31 0.20
CA ILE A 64 6.88 -0.59 1.34
C ILE A 64 7.14 0.17 2.64
N ASN A 65 6.14 0.22 3.53
CA ASN A 65 6.34 0.80 4.86
C ASN A 65 7.08 -0.18 5.79
N SER A 66 7.60 0.33 6.91
CA SER A 66 8.28 -0.43 7.96
C SER A 66 7.37 -1.37 8.79
N GLY A 67 6.17 -1.71 8.30
CA GLY A 67 5.30 -2.70 8.93
C GLY A 67 3.80 -2.53 8.63
N PRO A 68 3.18 -1.38 8.99
CA PRO A 68 1.74 -1.20 8.82
C PRO A 68 1.37 -0.59 7.47
N ALA A 69 0.23 -0.99 6.92
CA ALA A 69 -0.43 -0.29 5.81
C ALA A 69 -1.94 -0.54 5.89
N ALA A 70 -2.77 0.41 5.45
CA ALA A 70 -4.22 0.21 5.41
C ALA A 70 -4.56 -0.97 4.49
N LEU A 71 -5.46 -1.87 4.94
CA LEU A 71 -5.78 -3.10 4.22
C LEU A 71 -6.53 -2.84 2.89
N ASP A 72 -7.16 -1.67 2.77
CA ASP A 72 -7.69 -1.15 1.51
C ASP A 72 -6.61 -1.17 0.39
N GLY A 73 -5.34 -0.95 0.75
CA GLY A 73 -4.19 -0.99 -0.17
C GLY A 73 -3.89 -2.36 -0.77
N THR A 74 -4.58 -3.42 -0.34
CA THR A 74 -4.57 -4.72 -1.03
C THR A 74 -5.14 -4.62 -2.46
N GLY A 75 -6.02 -3.66 -2.73
CA GLY A 75 -6.72 -3.49 -4.01
C GLY A 75 -7.81 -4.55 -4.24
N GLN A 76 -8.32 -5.19 -3.19
CA GLN A 76 -9.39 -6.20 -3.29
C GLN A 76 -10.79 -5.60 -3.42
N GLN A 77 -10.95 -4.32 -3.08
CA GLN A 77 -12.14 -3.56 -3.47
C GLN A 77 -12.15 -3.37 -4.99
N THR A 78 -13.33 -3.27 -5.58
CA THR A 78 -13.47 -3.13 -7.03
C THR A 78 -14.39 -1.98 -7.41
N ARG A 79 -14.07 -1.33 -8.53
CA ARG A 79 -14.93 -0.36 -9.21
C ARG A 79 -14.89 -0.68 -10.70
N ASN A 80 -16.04 -0.98 -11.30
CA ASN A 80 -16.17 -1.43 -12.70
C ASN A 80 -15.31 -2.66 -13.04
N GLY A 81 -15.16 -3.60 -12.09
CA GLY A 81 -14.34 -4.82 -12.27
C GLY A 81 -12.84 -4.61 -12.06
N GLU A 82 -12.36 -3.38 -11.96
CA GLU A 82 -10.95 -3.07 -11.73
C GLU A 82 -10.62 -2.88 -10.24
N PRO A 83 -9.38 -3.17 -9.80
CA PRO A 83 -8.92 -2.90 -8.43
C PRO A 83 -9.09 -1.42 -8.06
N ALA A 84 -9.57 -1.15 -6.84
CA ALA A 84 -9.79 0.20 -6.35
C ALA A 84 -9.53 0.31 -4.84
N MET A 85 -9.48 1.56 -4.36
CA MET A 85 -9.70 1.94 -2.97
C MET A 85 -10.86 2.94 -2.95
N LYS A 86 -11.89 2.67 -2.13
CA LYS A 86 -13.17 3.39 -2.18
C LYS A 86 -13.45 4.17 -0.88
N PRO A 87 -14.34 5.17 -0.92
CA PRO A 87 -14.93 5.73 0.29
C PRO A 87 -15.62 4.63 1.11
N TYR A 88 -15.54 4.73 2.44
CA TYR A 88 -15.95 3.64 3.31
C TYR A 88 -17.43 3.24 3.19
N TRP A 89 -18.31 4.17 2.80
CA TRP A 89 -19.74 3.89 2.61
C TRP A 89 -20.03 3.09 1.33
N GLU A 90 -19.07 2.98 0.41
CA GLU A 90 -19.18 2.18 -0.82
C GLU A 90 -18.55 0.80 -0.69
N ILE A 91 -17.85 0.51 0.42
CA ILE A 91 -17.18 -0.77 0.64
C ILE A 91 -18.21 -1.79 1.15
N THR A 92 -18.27 -2.95 0.50
CA THR A 92 -19.12 -4.05 0.97
C THR A 92 -18.42 -4.89 2.05
N PRO A 93 -19.17 -5.60 2.91
CA PRO A 93 -18.59 -6.57 3.85
C PRO A 93 -17.69 -7.62 3.17
N ASP A 94 -18.06 -8.06 1.97
CA ASP A 94 -17.30 -9.04 1.20
C ASP A 94 -15.95 -8.49 0.74
N GLU A 95 -15.90 -7.23 0.27
CA GLU A 95 -14.64 -6.59 -0.09
C GLU A 95 -13.75 -6.35 1.13
N ALA A 96 -14.33 -5.93 2.26
CA ALA A 96 -13.59 -5.79 3.50
C ALA A 96 -12.99 -7.12 3.97
N ASN A 97 -13.76 -8.22 3.85
CA ASN A 97 -13.26 -9.56 4.12
C ASN A 97 -12.18 -9.99 3.10
N ALA A 98 -12.34 -9.67 1.82
CA ALA A 98 -11.33 -9.97 0.81
C ALA A 98 -10.00 -9.25 1.08
N CYS A 99 -10.03 -8.00 1.55
CA CYS A 99 -8.84 -7.28 2.01
C CYS A 99 -8.16 -8.00 3.20
N LEU A 100 -8.93 -8.52 4.16
CA LEU A 100 -8.42 -9.31 5.28
C LEU A 100 -7.79 -10.62 4.81
N GLN A 101 -8.46 -11.38 3.92
CA GLN A 101 -7.95 -12.65 3.40
C GLN A 101 -6.70 -12.48 2.53
N ALA A 102 -6.56 -11.34 1.84
CA ALA A 102 -5.35 -11.00 1.09
C ALA A 102 -4.16 -10.57 1.98
N THR A 103 -4.38 -10.47 3.29
CA THR A 103 -3.39 -10.00 4.27
C THR A 103 -2.92 -11.13 5.16
N THR A 104 -1.61 -11.20 5.36
CA THR A 104 -0.98 -12.08 6.35
C THR A 104 -0.28 -11.26 7.42
N TRP A 105 -0.20 -11.78 8.63
CA TRP A 105 0.37 -11.10 9.79
C TRP A 105 1.68 -11.78 10.19
N HIS A 106 2.77 -11.02 10.22
CA HIS A 106 4.11 -11.58 10.47
C HIS A 106 4.69 -10.98 11.74
N ALA A 107 5.31 -11.81 12.59
CA ALA A 107 5.99 -11.33 13.78
C ALA A 107 7.07 -10.30 13.39
N SER A 108 7.17 -9.22 14.17
CA SER A 108 8.15 -8.17 13.93
C SER A 108 9.56 -8.70 14.14
N ASP A 109 10.52 -8.16 13.38
CA ASP A 109 11.94 -8.46 13.57
C ASP A 109 12.41 -7.94 14.93
N LEU A 110 12.78 -8.85 15.84
CA LEU A 110 13.22 -8.52 17.20
C LEU A 110 14.55 -7.74 17.24
N GLY A 111 15.32 -7.76 16.14
CA GLY A 111 16.50 -6.90 15.98
C GLY A 111 16.15 -5.41 15.93
N TYR A 112 14.97 -5.08 15.38
CA TYR A 112 14.45 -3.70 15.29
C TYR A 112 13.40 -3.41 16.38
N PHE A 113 12.44 -4.32 16.58
CA PHE A 113 11.30 -4.15 17.47
C PHE A 113 11.41 -5.13 18.64
N ARG A 114 12.23 -4.80 19.64
CA ARG A 114 12.51 -5.67 20.81
C ARG A 114 11.26 -6.05 21.61
N GLY A 115 10.22 -5.21 21.57
CA GLY A 115 8.92 -5.48 22.21
C GLY A 115 8.01 -6.42 21.40
N GLY A 116 8.44 -6.89 20.24
CA GLY A 116 7.63 -7.67 19.31
C GLY A 116 6.60 -6.80 18.58
N GLY A 117 5.52 -7.45 18.13
CA GLY A 117 4.46 -6.84 17.31
C GLY A 117 4.17 -7.67 16.07
N TRP A 118 3.17 -7.25 15.29
CA TRP A 118 2.77 -7.92 14.04
C TRP A 118 2.75 -6.92 12.88
N SER A 119 3.54 -7.20 11.86
CA SER A 119 3.54 -6.45 10.60
C SER A 119 2.42 -6.93 9.68
N THR A 120 1.91 -5.99 8.88
CA THR A 120 0.90 -6.25 7.86
C THR A 120 1.61 -6.61 6.55
N ARG A 121 1.31 -7.77 5.98
CA ARG A 121 1.88 -8.19 4.69
C ARG A 121 0.78 -8.51 3.69
N PHE A 122 0.74 -7.74 2.62
CA PHE A 122 -0.03 -8.03 1.40
C PHE A 122 0.77 -7.60 0.16
N ARG A 123 0.27 -7.95 -1.02
CA ARG A 123 0.75 -7.42 -2.31
C ARG A 123 -0.41 -6.73 -3.02
N THR A 124 -0.31 -5.42 -3.22
CA THR A 124 -1.32 -4.63 -3.95
C THR A 124 -1.55 -5.23 -5.34
N ARG A 125 -2.81 -5.34 -5.75
CA ARG A 125 -3.16 -5.75 -7.13
C ARG A 125 -2.66 -4.70 -8.13
N GLY A 126 -2.00 -5.15 -9.19
CA GLY A 126 -1.52 -4.28 -10.28
C GLY A 126 -2.67 -3.71 -11.11
N GLY A 127 -2.40 -2.66 -11.88
CA GLY A 127 -3.38 -2.00 -12.75
C GLY A 127 -4.21 -0.91 -12.09
N MET A 128 -4.15 -0.79 -10.75
CA MET A 128 -4.84 0.28 -10.02
C MET A 128 -4.15 1.64 -10.29
N PRO A 129 -4.87 2.66 -10.79
CA PRO A 129 -4.32 4.01 -10.90
C PRO A 129 -4.12 4.59 -9.50
N VAL A 130 -2.94 5.17 -9.27
CA VAL A 130 -2.57 5.75 -7.97
C VAL A 130 -1.86 7.10 -8.16
N THR A 131 -1.92 7.94 -7.14
CA THR A 131 -1.12 9.18 -7.07
C THR A 131 -0.26 9.13 -5.82
N MET A 132 1.05 9.29 -5.98
CA MET A 132 1.98 9.45 -4.87
C MET A 132 2.23 10.93 -4.65
N ILE A 133 2.15 11.39 -3.40
CA ILE A 133 2.42 12.79 -3.04
C ILE A 133 3.33 12.86 -1.82
N ARG A 134 4.03 13.98 -1.69
CA ARG A 134 4.81 14.34 -0.51
C ARG A 134 4.80 15.87 -0.38
N VAL A 135 4.54 16.35 0.85
CA VAL A 135 4.78 17.75 1.25
C VAL A 135 6.25 17.93 1.63
#